data_AF-A0A1Q5TFC6-F1
#
_entry.id   AF-A0A1Q5TFC6-F1
#
_cell.length_a   1.000
_cell.length_b   1.000
_cell.length_c   1.000
_cell.angle_alpha   90.00
_cell.angle_beta   90.00
_cell.angle_gamma   90.00
#
_symmetry.space_group_name_H-M   'P 1'
#
loop_
_entity.id
_entity.type
_entity.pdbx_description
1 polymer ?
#
loop_
_entity_poly.entity_id
_entity_poly.type
_entity_poly.pdbx_seq_one_letter_code
_entity_poly.pdbx_strand_id
1 'polypeptide(L)'
;MERMSNPLSDIQTCNRLNEVELKEQMTYYLREGPVEILARLFHENTCPGDWNRHPSAALGGDLKAFYQGEPIGGKTPAAEEITSIIRYQWELGLLADQIVNMFGLPVPDNTMCILWNLGTWSSYVWSNLTSLRWYRLFRKVCGYKHELIPPQSDQGWEFRRPWLYVLRSLFLWGKSDLETEHMVRRIASFLRGIQRFNKQAMGRVLPPRRNDCVPR
;
A
#
# COMPACT_ATOMS: atom_id res chain seq x y z
N MET A 1 -5.29 7.50 50.12
CA MET A 1 -4.69 8.09 48.91
C MET A 1 -4.39 6.92 47.97
N GLU A 2 -5.43 6.45 47.28
CA GLU A 2 -5.37 5.29 46.40
C GLU A 2 -4.64 5.68 45.11
N ARG A 3 -3.58 4.92 44.77
CA ARG A 3 -2.89 5.06 43.49
C ARG A 3 -3.81 4.48 42.42
N MET A 4 -4.40 5.36 41.61
CA MET A 4 -5.04 4.96 40.35
C MET A 4 -3.97 4.40 39.42
N SER A 5 -4.00 3.09 39.22
CA SER A 5 -3.23 2.39 38.19
C SER A 5 -3.70 2.84 36.81
N ASN A 6 -2.74 3.36 36.03
CA ASN A 6 -2.92 3.89 34.68
C ASN A 6 -3.20 2.74 33.69
N PRO A 7 -4.32 2.71 32.93
CA PRO A 7 -4.70 1.55 32.10
C PRO A 7 -3.86 1.36 30.82
N LEU A 8 -2.82 2.16 30.62
CA LEU A 8 -2.08 2.24 29.35
C LEU A 8 -0.80 1.38 29.31
N SER A 9 -0.52 0.57 30.33
CA SER A 9 0.72 -0.22 30.40
C SER A 9 0.64 -1.65 29.83
N ASP A 10 -0.56 -2.19 29.57
CA ASP A 10 -0.72 -3.64 29.39
C ASP A 10 -1.10 -4.05 27.96
N ILE A 11 -0.39 -3.54 26.96
CA ILE A 11 -0.37 -4.14 25.62
C ILE A 11 1.09 -4.31 25.19
N GLN A 12 1.75 -5.31 25.77
CA GLN A 12 3.07 -5.76 25.36
C GLN A 12 3.07 -7.26 25.11
N THR A 13 2.47 -7.66 23.98
CA THR A 13 2.85 -8.84 23.20
C THR A 13 2.47 -8.58 21.74
N CYS A 14 3.48 -8.40 20.88
CA CYS A 14 3.34 -8.19 19.44
C CYS A 14 2.94 -9.52 18.77
N ASN A 15 1.66 -9.89 18.87
CA ASN A 15 1.07 -10.84 17.94
C ASN A 15 0.80 -10.06 16.65
N ARG A 16 1.62 -10.28 15.61
CA ARG A 16 1.29 -9.77 14.27
C ARG A 16 -0.09 -10.29 13.90
N LEU A 17 -1.01 -9.37 13.58
CA LEU A 17 -2.33 -9.73 13.11
C LEU A 17 -2.22 -10.59 11.85
N ASN A 18 -3.10 -11.58 11.72
CA ASN A 18 -3.20 -12.29 10.45
C ASN A 18 -3.87 -11.39 9.40
N GLU A 19 -3.82 -11.78 8.12
CA GLU A 19 -4.31 -10.96 7.01
C GLU A 19 -5.80 -10.60 7.13
N VAL A 20 -6.63 -11.53 7.64
CA VAL A 20 -8.08 -11.33 7.79
C VAL A 20 -8.35 -10.29 8.88
N GLU A 21 -7.75 -10.50 10.06
CA GLU A 21 -7.87 -9.58 11.19
C GLU A 21 -7.39 -8.17 10.83
N LEU A 22 -6.26 -8.07 10.13
CA LEU A 22 -5.74 -6.78 9.70
C LEU A 22 -6.72 -6.07 8.74
N LYS A 23 -7.30 -6.79 7.79
CA LYS A 23 -8.27 -6.22 6.84
C LYS A 23 -9.53 -5.72 7.54
N GLU A 24 -10.04 -6.47 8.50
CA GLU A 24 -11.21 -6.10 9.29
C GLU A 24 -10.93 -4.85 10.13
N GLN A 25 -9.82 -4.84 10.88
CA GLN A 25 -9.43 -3.69 11.70
C GLN A 25 -9.16 -2.46 10.83
N MET A 26 -8.39 -2.58 9.75
CA MET A 26 -8.14 -1.46 8.83
C MET A 26 -9.44 -0.89 8.26
N THR A 27 -10.39 -1.75 7.88
CA THR A 27 -11.70 -1.31 7.37
C THR A 27 -12.50 -0.56 8.43
N TYR A 28 -12.51 -1.05 9.67
CA TYR A 28 -13.18 -0.39 10.79
C TYR A 28 -12.56 0.98 11.08
N TYR A 29 -11.25 1.04 11.30
CA TYR A 29 -10.55 2.27 11.68
C TYR A 29 -10.50 3.30 10.56
N LEU A 30 -10.45 2.89 9.29
CA LEU A 30 -10.57 3.83 8.16
C LEU A 30 -11.96 4.47 8.06
N ARG A 31 -13.01 3.84 8.59
CA ARG A 31 -14.38 4.35 8.49
C ARG A 31 -14.72 5.25 9.67
N GLU A 32 -14.50 4.77 10.89
CA GLU A 32 -15.11 5.37 12.08
C GLU A 32 -14.21 5.34 13.33
N GLY A 33 -12.95 4.90 13.20
CA GLY A 33 -12.06 4.76 14.34
C GLY A 33 -11.13 5.94 14.60
N PRO A 34 -10.50 6.02 15.78
CA PRO A 34 -9.49 7.04 16.09
C PRO A 34 -8.28 6.93 15.16
N VAL A 35 -7.82 8.06 14.62
CA VAL A 35 -6.75 8.11 13.63
C VAL A 35 -5.41 7.68 14.22
N GLU A 36 -5.19 7.92 15.51
CA GLU A 36 -4.00 7.48 16.24
C GLU A 36 -3.90 5.95 16.26
N ILE A 37 -5.03 5.27 16.48
CA ILE A 37 -5.09 3.80 16.44
C ILE A 37 -4.91 3.30 15.01
N LEU A 38 -5.53 3.95 14.03
CA LEU A 38 -5.31 3.64 12.61
C LEU A 38 -3.83 3.75 12.21
N ALA A 39 -3.18 4.85 12.61
CA ALA A 39 -1.77 5.12 12.33
C ALA A 39 -0.86 4.07 12.98
N ARG A 40 -1.10 3.73 14.25
CA ARG A 40 -0.37 2.68 14.95
C ARG A 40 -0.56 1.32 14.30
N LEU A 41 -1.80 0.92 14.04
CA LEU A 41 -2.15 -0.33 13.38
C LEU A 41 -1.44 -0.47 12.04
N PHE A 42 -1.51 0.57 11.20
CA PHE A 42 -0.88 0.57 9.89
C PHE A 42 0.65 0.50 10.00
N HIS A 43 1.27 1.36 10.81
CA HIS A 43 2.72 1.41 10.97
C HIS A 43 3.30 0.09 11.52
N GLU A 44 2.68 -0.51 12.53
CA GLU A 44 3.21 -1.72 13.18
C GLU A 44 2.98 -3.01 12.37
N ASN A 45 1.92 -3.07 11.56
CA ASN A 45 1.51 -4.32 10.91
C ASN A 45 1.73 -4.34 9.40
N THR A 46 2.11 -3.23 8.77
CA THR A 46 2.23 -3.15 7.31
C THR A 46 3.63 -2.78 6.85
N CYS A 47 3.85 -2.91 5.53
CA CYS A 47 5.04 -2.49 4.80
C CYS A 47 6.37 -2.96 5.41
N PRO A 48 6.54 -4.25 5.74
CA PRO A 48 7.77 -4.74 6.33
C PRO A 48 8.97 -4.46 5.40
N GLY A 49 10.00 -3.81 5.97
CA GLY A 49 11.21 -3.40 5.26
C GLY A 49 11.18 -1.99 4.66
N ASP A 50 10.02 -1.33 4.60
CA ASP A 50 9.87 0.00 3.99
C ASP A 50 10.14 1.13 4.99
N TRP A 51 9.76 0.95 6.26
CA TRP A 51 9.85 1.98 7.30
C TRP A 51 11.28 2.37 7.69
N ASN A 52 12.28 1.62 7.25
CA ASN A 52 13.69 1.89 7.52
C ASN A 52 14.50 2.20 6.25
N ARG A 53 13.84 2.37 5.10
CA ARG A 53 14.48 2.63 3.80
C ARG A 53 13.78 3.83 3.11
N HIS A 54 14.54 4.58 2.30
CA HIS A 54 14.13 5.74 1.46
C HIS A 54 12.67 5.70 0.94
N PRO A 55 12.03 6.80 0.51
CA PRO A 55 11.42 7.89 1.29
C PRO A 55 10.33 7.43 2.29
N SER A 56 9.92 6.15 2.27
CA SER A 56 8.92 5.59 3.19
C SER A 56 9.36 5.61 4.67
N ALA A 57 10.66 5.68 4.94
CA ALA A 57 11.17 5.85 6.30
C ALA A 57 10.75 7.15 6.97
N ALA A 58 10.62 8.25 6.22
CA ALA A 58 10.15 9.52 6.77
C ALA A 58 8.71 9.38 7.28
N LEU A 59 7.83 8.79 6.47
CA LEU A 59 6.45 8.51 6.85
C LEU A 59 6.34 7.56 8.06
N GLY A 60 7.22 6.55 8.17
CA GLY A 60 7.24 5.68 9.34
C GLY A 60 7.52 6.46 10.64
N GLY A 61 8.48 7.38 10.58
CA GLY A 61 8.74 8.34 11.66
C GLY A 61 7.55 9.24 11.95
N ASP A 62 6.90 9.77 10.91
CA ASP A 62 5.76 10.67 11.05
C ASP A 62 4.53 9.97 11.67
N LEU A 63 4.21 8.76 11.23
CA LEU A 63 3.15 7.94 11.81
C LEU A 63 3.44 7.66 13.28
N LYS A 64 4.69 7.31 13.60
CA LYS A 64 5.13 7.05 14.98
C LYS A 64 4.97 8.27 15.87
N ALA A 65 5.49 9.41 15.44
CA ALA A 65 5.35 10.66 16.18
C ALA A 65 3.87 11.02 16.37
N PHE A 66 3.04 10.86 15.32
CA PHE A 66 1.61 11.14 15.37
C PHE A 66 0.87 10.32 16.44
N TYR A 67 0.97 8.98 16.43
CA TYR A 67 0.26 8.18 17.44
C TYR A 67 0.89 8.22 18.84
N GLN A 68 2.12 8.73 18.97
CA GLN A 68 2.76 9.01 20.26
C GLN A 68 2.47 10.42 20.79
N GLY A 69 1.80 11.28 20.01
CA GLY A 69 1.52 12.67 20.36
C GLY A 69 2.75 13.57 20.32
N GLU A 70 3.80 13.19 19.57
CA GLU A 70 5.03 13.95 19.43
C GLU A 70 4.93 14.94 18.25
N PRO A 71 5.34 16.21 18.42
CA PRO A 71 5.34 17.18 17.33
C PRO A 71 6.46 16.91 16.33
N ILE A 72 6.14 16.97 15.02
CA ILE A 72 7.09 16.79 13.92
C ILE A 72 7.50 18.18 13.40
N GLY A 73 8.76 18.58 13.59
CA GLY A 73 9.22 19.90 13.15
C GLY A 73 8.45 21.07 13.77
N GLY A 74 7.88 20.88 14.97
CA GLY A 74 7.06 21.88 15.66
C GLY A 74 5.57 21.89 15.24
N LYS A 75 5.12 20.94 14.41
CA LYS A 75 3.72 20.78 14.01
C LYS A 75 3.30 19.32 14.14
N THR A 76 2.09 19.07 14.62
CA THR A 76 1.46 17.75 14.53
C THR A 76 0.71 17.69 13.19
N PRO A 77 0.92 16.65 12.35
CA PRO A 77 0.14 16.46 11.13
C PRO A 77 -1.35 16.45 11.45
N ALA A 78 -2.16 16.98 10.53
CA ALA A 78 -3.61 16.93 10.71
C ALA A 78 -4.10 15.46 10.62
N ALA A 79 -5.07 15.09 11.45
CA ALA A 79 -5.63 13.73 11.43
C ALA A 79 -6.20 13.34 10.05
N GLU A 80 -6.74 14.32 9.31
CA GLU A 80 -7.23 14.13 7.94
C GLU A 80 -6.11 13.76 6.95
N GLU A 81 -4.95 14.41 7.07
CA GLU A 81 -3.77 14.14 6.24
C GLU A 81 -3.25 12.72 6.48
N ILE A 82 -3.10 12.32 7.76
CA ILE A 82 -2.68 10.97 8.13
C ILE A 82 -3.67 9.93 7.61
N THR A 83 -4.97 10.19 7.77
CA THR A 83 -6.02 9.29 7.28
C THR A 83 -5.97 9.15 5.75
N SER A 84 -5.77 10.24 5.02
CA SER A 84 -5.71 10.22 3.56
C SER A 84 -4.48 9.45 3.05
N ILE A 85 -3.31 9.66 3.67
CA ILE A 85 -2.08 8.92 3.35
C ILE A 85 -2.26 7.41 3.60
N ILE A 86 -2.74 7.03 4.78
CA ILE A 86 -2.94 5.61 5.13
C ILE A 86 -3.96 4.96 4.19
N ARG A 87 -5.08 5.64 3.93
CA ARG A 87 -6.12 5.14 3.01
C ARG A 87 -5.55 4.93 1.62
N TYR A 88 -4.81 5.90 1.09
CA TYR A 88 -4.18 5.80 -0.22
C TYR A 88 -3.27 4.58 -0.33
N GLN A 89 -2.34 4.41 0.62
CA GLN A 89 -1.40 3.29 0.60
C GLN A 89 -2.10 1.94 0.78
N TRP A 90 -3.08 1.87 1.69
CA TRP A 90 -3.88 0.67 1.91
C TRP A 90 -4.67 0.26 0.67
N GLU A 91 -5.43 1.20 0.07
CA GLU A 91 -6.22 0.95 -1.13
C GLU A 91 -5.34 0.58 -2.34
N LEU A 92 -4.16 1.20 -2.48
CA LEU A 92 -3.20 0.85 -3.53
C LEU A 92 -2.61 -0.55 -3.35
N GLY A 93 -2.31 -0.96 -2.10
CA GLY A 93 -1.89 -2.33 -1.81
C GLY A 93 -2.95 -3.34 -2.25
N LEU A 94 -4.20 -3.10 -1.88
CA LEU A 94 -5.34 -3.93 -2.31
C LEU A 94 -5.56 -3.92 -3.83
N LEU A 95 -5.32 -2.78 -4.49
CA LEU A 95 -5.36 -2.68 -5.95
C LEU A 95 -4.32 -3.60 -6.60
N ALA A 96 -3.09 -3.62 -6.08
CA ALA A 96 -2.05 -4.50 -6.59
C ALA A 96 -2.42 -5.98 -6.44
N ASP A 97 -2.97 -6.39 -5.29
CA ASP A 97 -3.49 -7.75 -5.09
C ASP A 97 -4.62 -8.08 -6.07
N GLN A 98 -5.52 -7.13 -6.31
CA GLN A 98 -6.61 -7.30 -7.28
C GLN A 98 -6.08 -7.47 -8.71
N ILE A 99 -5.05 -6.70 -9.11
CA ILE A 99 -4.41 -6.84 -10.42
C ILE A 99 -3.79 -8.22 -10.55
N VAL A 100 -2.99 -8.65 -9.57
CA VAL A 100 -2.33 -9.97 -9.58
C VAL A 100 -3.37 -11.08 -9.73
N ASN A 101 -4.43 -11.06 -8.93
CA ASN A 101 -5.51 -12.04 -8.98
C ASN A 101 -6.28 -12.01 -10.32
N MET A 102 -6.73 -10.82 -10.76
CA MET A 102 -7.54 -10.66 -11.98
C MET A 102 -6.82 -11.14 -13.24
N PHE A 103 -5.50 -10.96 -13.30
CA PHE A 103 -4.68 -11.35 -14.45
C PHE A 103 -4.05 -12.74 -14.30
N GLY A 104 -4.35 -13.47 -13.23
CA GLY A 104 -3.84 -14.82 -13.01
C GLY A 104 -2.32 -14.86 -12.84
N LEU A 105 -1.74 -13.82 -12.24
CA LEU A 105 -0.31 -13.74 -11.97
C LEU A 105 0.02 -14.45 -10.64
N PRO A 106 1.24 -15.01 -10.50
CA PRO A 106 1.68 -15.57 -9.23
C PRO A 106 1.72 -14.51 -8.12
N VAL A 107 1.22 -14.88 -6.94
CA VAL A 107 1.28 -14.03 -5.74
C VAL A 107 2.70 -14.05 -5.17
N PRO A 108 3.39 -12.91 -5.07
CA PRO A 108 4.72 -12.81 -4.48
C PRO A 108 4.76 -13.36 -3.06
N ASP A 109 5.58 -14.37 -2.84
CA ASP A 109 5.77 -15.04 -1.53
C ASP A 109 4.44 -15.46 -0.87
N ASN A 110 3.39 -15.72 -1.66
CA ASN A 110 2.02 -16.02 -1.21
C ASN A 110 1.47 -15.04 -0.15
N THR A 111 1.87 -13.77 -0.21
CA THR A 111 1.53 -12.75 0.79
C THR A 111 0.95 -11.52 0.11
N MET A 112 -0.09 -10.92 0.68
CA MET A 112 -0.68 -9.69 0.12
C MET A 112 0.33 -8.52 0.02
N CYS A 113 0.11 -7.61 -0.91
CA CYS A 113 1.05 -6.54 -1.26
C CYS A 113 1.53 -5.71 -0.06
N ILE A 114 0.63 -5.35 0.86
CA ILE A 114 0.97 -4.50 2.00
C ILE A 114 1.79 -5.24 3.06
N LEU A 115 1.70 -6.57 3.11
CA LEU A 115 2.44 -7.43 4.05
C LEU A 115 3.70 -8.04 3.43
N TRP A 116 3.85 -7.92 2.12
CA TRP A 116 4.95 -8.52 1.38
C TRP A 116 6.30 -7.93 1.80
N ASN A 117 7.33 -8.75 2.02
CA ASN A 117 8.64 -8.22 2.44
C ASN A 117 9.43 -7.73 1.23
N LEU A 118 9.40 -6.42 0.94
CA LEU A 118 10.16 -5.86 -0.19
C LEU A 118 11.67 -6.10 -0.03
N GLY A 119 12.17 -6.16 1.20
CA GLY A 119 13.59 -6.32 1.50
C GLY A 119 14.21 -7.63 1.01
N THR A 120 13.41 -8.68 0.79
CA THR A 120 13.89 -9.99 0.30
C THR A 120 14.04 -10.03 -1.22
N TRP A 121 13.47 -9.05 -1.94
CA TRP A 121 13.68 -8.92 -3.38
C TRP A 121 15.03 -8.28 -3.66
N SER A 122 16.03 -9.15 -3.78
CA SER A 122 17.45 -8.83 -3.92
C SER A 122 17.84 -7.99 -5.15
N SER A 123 19.02 -7.38 -5.05
CA SER A 123 19.76 -6.68 -6.10
C SER A 123 20.01 -7.51 -7.37
N TYR A 124 20.06 -8.84 -7.25
CA TYR A 124 20.28 -9.77 -8.38
C TYR A 124 19.18 -9.69 -9.45
N VAL A 125 17.94 -9.40 -9.04
CA VAL A 125 16.82 -9.30 -9.98
C VAL A 125 16.87 -7.98 -10.75
N TRP A 126 17.33 -6.90 -10.12
CA TRP A 126 17.42 -5.58 -10.76
C TRP A 126 18.42 -5.54 -11.92
N SER A 127 19.56 -6.21 -11.79
CA SER A 127 20.53 -6.31 -12.89
C SER A 127 19.94 -7.06 -14.10
N ASN A 128 19.11 -8.08 -13.86
CA ASN A 128 18.51 -8.90 -14.92
C ASN A 128 17.23 -8.30 -15.51
N LEU A 129 16.49 -7.46 -14.79
CA LEU A 129 15.24 -6.84 -15.27
C LEU A 129 15.47 -5.78 -16.36
N THR A 130 16.57 -5.04 -16.30
CA THR A 130 16.79 -3.87 -17.19
C THR A 130 17.02 -4.25 -18.66
N SER A 131 17.42 -5.49 -18.93
CA SER A 131 17.55 -6.04 -20.28
C SER A 131 16.22 -6.47 -20.89
N LEU A 132 15.20 -6.75 -20.07
CA LEU A 132 13.90 -7.25 -20.53
C LEU A 132 13.07 -6.15 -21.21
N ARG A 133 12.49 -6.47 -22.36
CA ARG A 133 11.75 -5.48 -23.16
C ARG A 133 10.46 -5.06 -22.45
N TRP A 134 9.77 -6.03 -21.84
CA TRP A 134 8.53 -5.79 -21.10
C TRP A 134 8.73 -4.92 -19.86
N TYR A 135 9.90 -4.97 -19.21
CA TYR A 135 10.21 -4.11 -18.06
C TYR A 135 10.20 -2.63 -18.46
N ARG A 136 10.82 -2.29 -19.59
CA ARG A 136 10.81 -0.91 -20.12
C ARG A 136 9.40 -0.44 -20.45
N LEU A 137 8.59 -1.33 -21.02
CA LEU A 137 7.17 -1.05 -21.29
C LEU A 137 6.40 -0.81 -19.99
N PHE A 138 6.58 -1.67 -18.98
CA PHE A 138 5.90 -1.54 -17.68
C PHE A 138 6.28 -0.24 -16.99
N ARG A 139 7.57 0.13 -17.03
CA ARG A 139 8.07 1.43 -16.54
C ARG A 139 7.39 2.60 -17.25
N LYS A 140 7.24 2.54 -18.58
CA LYS A 140 6.60 3.59 -19.36
C LYS A 140 5.10 3.72 -19.02
N VAL A 141 4.41 2.60 -18.81
CA VAL A 141 2.98 2.58 -18.47
C VAL A 141 2.71 3.22 -17.10
N CYS A 142 3.58 2.96 -16.13
CA CYS A 142 3.42 3.43 -14.75
C CYS A 142 4.11 4.77 -14.48
N GLY A 143 4.59 5.43 -15.53
CA GLY A 143 5.30 6.71 -15.45
C GLY A 143 6.67 6.64 -14.78
N TYR A 144 7.38 7.76 -14.79
CA TYR A 144 8.75 7.87 -14.27
C TYR A 144 8.85 7.76 -12.74
N LYS A 145 7.73 7.93 -12.03
CA LYS A 145 7.67 7.80 -10.56
C LYS A 145 7.56 6.35 -10.09
N HIS A 146 7.34 5.40 -11.01
CA HIS A 146 7.19 3.98 -10.72
C HIS A 146 6.00 3.68 -9.78
N GLU A 147 4.83 4.19 -10.14
CA GLU A 147 3.60 4.08 -9.34
C GLU A 147 2.45 3.54 -10.20
N LEU A 148 1.58 2.72 -9.61
CA LEU A 148 0.40 2.23 -10.34
C LEU A 148 -0.61 3.35 -10.59
N ILE A 149 -0.91 4.13 -9.55
CA ILE A 149 -1.75 5.32 -9.57
C ILE A 149 -1.00 6.41 -8.77
N PRO A 150 -0.84 7.64 -9.28
CA PRO A 150 -0.17 8.70 -8.53
C PRO A 150 -1.05 9.22 -7.38
N PRO A 151 -0.45 9.74 -6.29
CA PRO A 151 -1.20 10.31 -5.17
C PRO A 151 -1.88 11.64 -5.56
N GLN A 152 -2.99 11.94 -4.90
CA GLN A 152 -3.56 13.29 -4.84
C GLN A 152 -2.77 14.17 -3.86
N SER A 153 -3.03 15.48 -3.87
CA SER A 153 -2.27 16.46 -3.08
C SER A 153 -2.28 16.23 -1.57
N ASP A 154 -3.32 15.57 -1.05
CA ASP A 154 -3.54 15.24 0.35
C ASP A 154 -3.09 13.81 0.72
N GLN A 155 -2.72 12.99 -0.26
CA GLN A 155 -2.35 11.58 -0.07
C GLN A 155 -0.86 11.38 0.18
N GLY A 156 -0.12 12.48 0.38
CA GLY A 156 1.30 12.48 0.67
C GLY A 156 2.17 12.14 -0.55
N TRP A 157 3.27 11.43 -0.29
CA TRP A 157 4.31 11.13 -1.27
C TRP A 157 4.03 9.85 -2.06
N GLU A 158 4.89 9.59 -3.04
CA GLU A 158 4.80 8.41 -3.88
C GLU A 158 4.83 7.08 -3.12
N PHE A 159 4.07 6.08 -3.59
CA PHE A 159 4.02 4.75 -2.99
C PHE A 159 4.34 3.66 -4.02
N ARG A 160 5.61 3.26 -4.08
CA ARG A 160 6.15 2.36 -5.12
C ARG A 160 5.94 0.87 -4.84
N ARG A 161 5.68 0.47 -3.60
CA ARG A 161 5.49 -0.93 -3.21
C ARG A 161 4.47 -1.68 -4.08
N PRO A 162 3.26 -1.15 -4.34
CA PRO A 162 2.28 -1.75 -5.25
C PRO A 162 2.84 -2.02 -6.66
N TRP A 163 3.60 -1.07 -7.21
CA TRP A 163 4.23 -1.20 -8.52
C TRP A 163 5.30 -2.31 -8.51
N LEU A 164 6.14 -2.35 -7.47
CA LEU A 164 7.13 -3.40 -7.26
C LEU A 164 6.46 -4.76 -7.14
N TYR A 165 5.39 -4.87 -6.36
CA TYR A 165 4.66 -6.12 -6.17
C TYR A 165 4.10 -6.70 -7.49
N VAL A 166 3.49 -5.86 -8.33
CA VAL A 166 3.02 -6.28 -9.66
C VAL A 166 4.20 -6.66 -10.57
N LEU A 167 5.30 -5.89 -10.51
CA LEU A 167 6.54 -6.23 -11.22
C LEU A 167 7.07 -7.62 -10.79
N ARG A 168 6.94 -8.00 -9.52
CA ARG A 168 7.38 -9.31 -9.01
C ARG A 168 6.59 -10.40 -9.67
N SER A 169 5.29 -10.18 -9.70
CA SER A 169 4.30 -11.15 -10.13
C SER A 169 4.52 -11.43 -11.61
N LEU A 170 4.77 -10.38 -12.41
CA LEU A 170 5.17 -10.51 -13.82
C LEU A 170 6.49 -11.28 -13.98
N PHE A 171 7.50 -11.01 -13.16
CA PHE A 171 8.77 -11.71 -13.21
C PHE A 171 8.63 -13.20 -12.83
N LEU A 172 7.90 -13.50 -11.74
CA LEU A 172 7.63 -14.87 -11.28
C LEU A 172 6.76 -15.67 -12.25
N TRP A 173 5.96 -14.98 -13.07
CA TRP A 173 5.12 -15.63 -14.08
C TRP A 173 5.94 -16.40 -15.13
N GLY A 174 7.20 -16.02 -15.34
CA GLY A 174 8.18 -16.81 -16.10
C GLY A 174 7.81 -17.04 -17.57
N LYS A 175 6.93 -16.20 -18.14
CA LYS A 175 6.54 -16.25 -19.55
C LYS A 175 7.54 -15.51 -20.44
N SER A 176 7.42 -15.71 -21.76
CA SER A 176 8.27 -15.02 -22.73
C SER A 176 8.08 -13.50 -22.68
N ASP A 177 9.04 -12.75 -23.22
CA ASP A 177 8.97 -11.28 -23.30
C ASP A 177 7.69 -10.82 -24.02
N LEU A 178 7.29 -11.49 -25.11
CA LEU A 178 6.09 -11.14 -25.88
C LEU A 178 4.79 -11.37 -25.08
N GLU A 179 4.69 -12.51 -24.39
CA GLU A 179 3.54 -12.82 -23.53
C GLU A 179 3.44 -11.83 -22.36
N THR A 180 4.58 -11.53 -21.74
CA THR A 180 4.67 -10.58 -20.62
C THR A 180 4.33 -9.16 -21.07
N GLU A 181 4.76 -8.75 -22.26
CA GLU A 181 4.35 -7.46 -22.84
C GLU A 181 2.85 -7.38 -23.09
N HIS A 182 2.25 -8.44 -23.62
CA HIS A 182 0.81 -8.48 -23.82
C HIS A 182 0.08 -8.33 -22.47
N MET A 183 0.56 -9.01 -21.43
CA MET A 183 0.03 -8.87 -20.08
C MET A 183 0.18 -7.44 -19.54
N VAL A 184 1.37 -6.84 -19.67
CA VAL A 184 1.63 -5.44 -19.28
C VAL A 184 0.65 -4.49 -19.97
N ARG A 185 0.33 -4.68 -21.25
CA ARG A 185 -0.65 -3.84 -21.97
C ARG A 185 -2.06 -3.99 -21.44
N ARG A 186 -2.46 -5.20 -21.03
CA ARG A 186 -3.77 -5.45 -20.40
C ARG A 186 -3.87 -4.74 -19.05
N ILE A 187 -2.86 -4.88 -18.20
CA ILE A 187 -2.74 -4.15 -16.92
C ILE A 187 -2.78 -2.64 -17.17
N ALA A 188 -2.04 -2.15 -18.16
CA ALA A 188 -2.04 -0.72 -18.53
C ALA A 188 -3.43 -0.21 -18.92
N SER A 189 -4.20 -1.02 -19.67
CA SER A 189 -5.57 -0.67 -20.07
C SER A 189 -6.49 -0.59 -18.86
N PHE A 190 -6.36 -1.53 -17.93
CA PHE A 190 -7.11 -1.54 -16.68
C PHE A 190 -6.79 -0.32 -15.80
N LEU A 191 -5.51 -0.01 -15.58
CA LEU A 191 -5.09 1.18 -14.81
C LEU A 191 -5.59 2.48 -15.43
N ARG A 192 -5.56 2.62 -16.76
CA ARG A 192 -6.17 3.77 -17.46
C ARG A 192 -7.69 3.85 -17.26
N GLY A 193 -8.36 2.71 -17.10
CA GLY A 193 -9.77 2.65 -16.72
C GLY A 193 -10.00 3.26 -15.34
N ILE A 194 -9.22 2.82 -14.35
CA ILE A 194 -9.27 3.34 -12.97
C ILE A 194 -8.96 4.84 -12.94
N GLN A 195 -7.89 5.29 -13.60
CA GLN A 195 -7.53 6.71 -13.63
C GLN A 195 -8.63 7.58 -14.24
N ARG A 196 -9.33 7.09 -15.29
CA ARG A 196 -10.48 7.80 -15.85
C ARG A 196 -11.65 7.86 -14.88
N PHE A 197 -11.93 6.76 -14.19
CA PHE A 197 -12.95 6.71 -13.16
C PHE A 197 -12.63 7.66 -11.99
N ASN A 198 -11.40 7.65 -11.46
CA ASN A 198 -11.00 8.51 -10.34
C ASN A 198 -10.98 10.00 -10.71
N LYS A 199 -10.81 10.35 -12.00
CA LYS A 199 -11.01 11.72 -12.47
C LYS A 199 -12.47 12.15 -12.50
N GLN A 200 -13.41 11.21 -12.57
CA GLN A 200 -14.85 11.45 -12.62
C GLN A 200 -15.51 11.31 -11.25
N ALA A 201 -14.99 10.43 -10.38
CA ALA A 201 -15.45 10.18 -9.03
C ALA A 201 -14.56 10.92 -8.04
N MET A 202 -15.15 11.85 -7.26
CA MET A 202 -14.43 12.70 -6.31
C MET A 202 -13.70 11.89 -5.20
N GLY A 203 -12.43 11.53 -5.41
CA GLY A 203 -11.48 11.28 -4.31
C GLY A 203 -11.22 9.82 -3.86
N ARG A 204 -11.54 8.78 -4.64
CA ARG A 204 -11.18 7.38 -4.27
C ARG A 204 -10.12 6.79 -5.19
N VAL A 205 -9.24 5.92 -4.67
CA VAL A 205 -8.27 5.17 -5.48
C VAL A 205 -8.94 3.96 -6.14
N LEU A 206 -9.84 3.30 -5.40
CA LEU A 206 -10.65 2.19 -5.88
C LEU A 206 -12.12 2.60 -6.15
N PRO A 207 -12.78 2.04 -7.18
CA PRO A 207 -14.22 2.18 -7.31
C PRO A 207 -14.93 1.54 -6.09
N PRO A 208 -16.12 2.03 -5.69
CA PRO A 208 -16.93 1.38 -4.66
C PRO A 208 -17.10 -0.10 -5.03
N ARG A 209 -16.85 -1.01 -4.08
CA ARG A 209 -17.13 -2.43 -4.32
C ARG A 209 -18.65 -2.53 -4.51
N ARG A 210 -19.12 -3.27 -5.52
CA ARG A 210 -20.55 -3.51 -5.77
C ARG A 210 -21.32 -4.13 -4.57
N ASN A 211 -20.62 -4.50 -3.50
CA ASN A 211 -21.18 -5.06 -2.28
C ASN A 211 -21.30 -4.05 -1.12
N ASP A 212 -21.00 -2.76 -1.33
CA ASP A 212 -21.22 -1.72 -0.31
C ASP A 212 -22.70 -1.27 -0.22
N CYS A 213 -23.61 -1.90 -0.98
CA CYS A 213 -25.04 -1.86 -0.70
C CYS A 213 -25.38 -2.85 0.40
N VAL A 214 -25.05 -2.51 1.66
CA VAL A 214 -25.75 -3.11 2.81
C VAL A 214 -27.09 -2.38 2.90
N PRO A 215 -28.24 -3.06 2.70
CA PRO A 215 -29.53 -2.44 2.96
C PRO A 215 -29.61 -2.12 4.46
N ARG A 216 -30.01 -0.89 4.80
CA ARG A 216 -30.60 -0.60 6.11
C ARG A 216 -31.99 -1.21 6.18
#